data_AF-A0A517WKA6-F1
#
_entry.id   AF-A0A517WKA6-F1
#
_cell.length_a   1.000
_cell.length_b   1.000
_cell.length_c   1.000
_cell.angle_alpha   90.00
_cell.angle_beta   90.00
_cell.angle_gamma   90.00
#
_symmetry.space_group_name_H-M   'P 1'
#
loop_
_entity.id
_entity.type
_entity.pdbx_description
1 polymer ?
#
loop_
_entity_poly.entity_id
_entity_poly.type
_entity_poly.pdbx_seq_one_letter_code
_entity_poly.pdbx_strand_id
1 'polypeptide(L)'
;MAKITTKLLLDVSKALLARWKDNRLENEGLLPDEISLAKSLLTLLSLDTDADEDDSLTKLFENAKDDLDSLLEKIEDSVGDFQKKISELKVDKILGTKTISELLSWIGCAGRQPKNKNPLDPGFKMTDDSGNPTNEIWFHYFIEDAPPISNAHELIELAWGGWKKVALIRSRRVLKKEQANVVFKTRNLTGPVLGQADLGPVGTSTTDYLEVEMDSTRNWTTDLFLGAVAHEIGHILGLEHSPSKGNLMSERISPGIKGPLPDDALRARNLPYSGPPPQDAVDTATDDEIRDFIEDELRRLGLIE
;
A
#
# COMPACT_ATOMS: atom_id res chain seq x y z
N MET A 1 -24.35 17.69 8.57
CA MET A 1 -23.27 17.21 7.69
C MET A 1 -23.84 17.08 6.30
N ALA A 2 -23.52 18.04 5.43
CA ALA A 2 -23.93 17.96 4.04
C ALA A 2 -23.00 16.93 3.37
N LYS A 3 -23.53 15.77 2.98
CA LYS A 3 -22.73 14.74 2.32
C LYS A 3 -22.15 15.31 1.02
N ILE A 4 -20.82 15.31 0.85
CA ILE A 4 -20.17 15.64 -0.41
C ILE A 4 -20.74 14.71 -1.48
N THR A 5 -21.47 15.27 -2.44
CA THR A 5 -22.14 14.49 -3.48
C THR A 5 -21.23 14.31 -4.69
N THR A 6 -21.40 13.21 -5.43
CA THR A 6 -20.71 12.99 -6.71
C THR A 6 -20.95 14.15 -7.69
N LYS A 7 -22.15 14.74 -7.68
CA LYS A 7 -22.48 15.91 -8.50
C LYS A 7 -21.62 17.11 -8.12
N LEU A 8 -21.50 17.42 -6.82
CA LEU A 8 -20.70 18.53 -6.34
C LEU A 8 -19.21 18.38 -6.69
N LEU A 9 -18.66 17.17 -6.51
CA LEU A 9 -17.28 16.86 -6.91
C LEU A 9 -17.04 17.08 -8.40
N LEU A 10 -17.98 16.66 -9.25
CA LEU A 10 -17.89 16.90 -10.69
C LEU A 10 -18.01 18.39 -11.04
N ASP A 11 -18.90 19.13 -10.37
CA ASP A 11 -19.06 20.58 -10.60
C ASP A 11 -17.78 21.35 -10.20
N VAL A 12 -17.17 21.01 -9.06
CA VAL A 12 -15.87 21.57 -8.62
C VAL A 12 -14.73 21.17 -9.58
N SER A 13 -14.69 19.90 -10.03
CA SER A 13 -13.69 19.42 -10.98
C SER A 13 -13.74 20.17 -12.31
N LYS A 14 -14.95 20.45 -12.81
CA LYS A 14 -15.17 21.27 -14.01
C LYS A 14 -14.65 22.69 -13.83
N ALA A 15 -14.95 23.31 -12.68
CA ALA A 15 -14.50 24.66 -12.38
C ALA A 15 -12.97 24.75 -12.30
N LEU A 16 -12.31 23.80 -11.63
CA LEU A 16 -10.84 23.70 -11.61
C LEU A 16 -10.25 23.53 -13.01
N LEU A 17 -10.80 22.62 -13.81
CA LEU A 17 -10.32 22.39 -15.18
C LEU A 17 -10.47 23.64 -16.05
N ALA A 18 -11.58 24.37 -15.94
CA ALA A 18 -11.76 25.62 -16.65
C ALA A 18 -10.71 26.66 -16.21
N ARG A 19 -10.52 26.83 -14.89
CA ARG A 19 -9.55 27.76 -14.31
C ARG A 19 -8.11 27.45 -14.72
N TRP A 20 -7.72 26.17 -14.75
CA TRP A 20 -6.38 25.76 -15.19
C TRP A 20 -6.16 25.89 -16.70
N LYS A 21 -7.21 25.73 -17.51
CA LYS A 21 -7.15 25.97 -18.96
C LYS A 21 -6.97 27.45 -19.28
N ASP A 22 -7.67 28.33 -18.56
CA ASP A 22 -7.58 29.78 -18.78
C ASP A 22 -6.23 30.38 -18.34
N ASN A 23 -5.59 29.80 -17.31
CA ASN A 23 -4.32 30.30 -16.75
C ASN A 23 -3.03 29.84 -17.48
N ARG A 24 -3.12 29.41 -18.74
CA ARG A 24 -1.99 29.04 -19.62
C ARG A 24 -1.06 27.97 -19.06
N LEU A 25 -1.46 26.71 -19.22
CA LEU A 25 -0.50 25.62 -19.36
C LEU A 25 -0.08 25.48 -20.82
N GLU A 26 1.22 25.58 -21.12
CA GLU A 26 1.79 25.25 -22.44
C GLU A 26 1.61 23.77 -22.83
N ASN A 27 1.00 22.94 -21.97
CA ASN A 27 0.80 21.51 -22.18
C ASN A 27 -0.62 21.07 -21.76
N GLU A 28 -1.63 21.38 -22.58
CA GLU A 28 -3.02 20.90 -22.39
C GLU A 28 -3.13 19.37 -22.28
N GLY A 29 -2.15 18.61 -22.81
CA GLY A 29 -2.10 17.15 -22.77
C GLY A 29 -1.81 16.51 -21.41
N LEU A 30 -1.64 17.30 -20.34
CA LEU A 30 -1.31 16.81 -18.99
C LEU A 30 -2.43 17.01 -17.96
N LEU A 31 -3.58 17.58 -18.36
CA LEU A 31 -4.74 17.71 -17.48
C LEU A 31 -5.57 16.42 -17.47
N PRO A 32 -6.03 15.95 -16.30
CA PRO A 32 -6.92 14.80 -16.20
C PRO A 32 -8.31 15.11 -16.78
N ASP A 33 -9.06 14.05 -17.10
CA ASP A 33 -10.50 14.20 -17.32
C ASP A 33 -11.24 14.53 -16.01
N GLU A 34 -12.48 15.02 -16.12
CA GLU A 34 -13.31 15.43 -14.98
C GLU A 34 -13.55 14.31 -13.95
N ILE A 35 -13.66 13.06 -14.41
CA ILE A 35 -13.93 11.91 -13.54
C ILE A 35 -12.67 11.54 -12.76
N SER A 36 -11.53 11.52 -13.45
CA SER A 36 -10.22 11.27 -12.85
C SER A 36 -9.88 12.35 -11.83
N LEU A 37 -10.13 13.62 -12.15
CA LEU A 37 -9.94 14.73 -11.21
C LEU A 37 -10.84 14.60 -9.97
N ALA A 38 -12.12 14.29 -10.15
CA ALA A 38 -13.05 14.09 -9.04
C ALA A 38 -12.60 12.99 -8.08
N LYS A 39 -12.03 11.89 -8.61
CA LYS A 39 -11.46 10.80 -7.79
C LYS A 39 -10.23 11.27 -7.02
N SER A 40 -9.33 12.03 -7.64
CA SER A 40 -8.12 12.52 -6.99
C SER A 40 -8.41 13.59 -5.93
N LEU A 41 -9.45 14.40 -6.11
CA LEU A 41 -9.92 15.34 -5.08
C LEU A 41 -10.41 14.62 -3.82
N LEU A 42 -11.08 13.48 -3.95
CA LEU A 42 -11.42 12.63 -2.80
C LEU A 42 -10.17 12.14 -2.06
N THR A 43 -9.11 11.80 -2.79
CA THR A 43 -7.82 11.43 -2.18
C THR A 43 -7.19 12.63 -1.46
N LEU A 44 -7.18 13.81 -2.08
CA LEU A 44 -6.68 15.03 -1.46
C LEU A 44 -7.46 15.40 -0.19
N LEU A 45 -8.79 15.27 -0.22
CA LEU A 45 -9.68 15.44 0.93
C LEU A 45 -9.35 14.47 2.08
N SER A 46 -8.99 13.22 1.76
CA SER A 46 -8.60 12.24 2.78
C SER A 46 -7.23 12.51 3.41
N LEU A 47 -6.43 13.38 2.79
CA LEU A 47 -5.13 13.85 3.28
C LEU A 47 -5.21 15.17 4.05
N ASP A 48 -6.40 15.79 4.10
CA ASP A 48 -6.65 17.00 4.85
C ASP A 48 -6.63 16.70 6.36
N THR A 49 -5.54 17.06 7.01
CA THR A 49 -5.32 16.88 8.45
C THR A 49 -5.45 18.19 9.24
N ASP A 50 -5.98 19.25 8.63
CA ASP A 50 -6.05 20.57 9.28
C ASP A 50 -6.94 20.50 10.53
N ALA A 51 -6.37 20.94 11.66
CA ALA A 51 -7.00 20.88 12.98
C ALA A 51 -8.05 22.00 13.19
N ASP A 52 -8.02 23.05 12.38
CA ASP A 52 -9.03 24.10 12.36
C ASP A 52 -10.19 23.66 11.48
N GLU A 53 -11.19 23.09 12.15
CA GLU A 53 -12.39 22.52 11.59
C GLU A 53 -13.04 23.44 10.53
N ASP A 54 -13.02 24.77 10.73
CA ASP A 54 -13.66 25.77 9.87
C ASP A 54 -12.93 26.08 8.56
N ASP A 55 -11.63 25.78 8.45
CA ASP A 55 -10.81 26.03 7.25
C ASP A 55 -10.38 24.74 6.54
N SER A 56 -10.90 23.59 7.00
CA SER A 56 -10.71 22.29 6.37
C SER A 56 -11.30 22.27 4.96
N LEU A 57 -10.58 21.65 4.02
CA LEU A 57 -11.06 21.35 2.66
C LEU A 57 -12.42 20.65 2.71
N THR A 58 -12.64 19.78 3.70
CA THR A 58 -13.92 19.08 3.88
C THR A 58 -15.07 20.05 4.15
N LYS A 59 -14.93 21.01 5.08
CA LYS A 59 -16.00 21.99 5.35
C LYS A 59 -16.18 22.99 4.18
N LEU A 60 -15.10 23.40 3.52
CA LEU A 60 -15.19 24.25 2.33
C LEU A 60 -15.92 23.55 1.19
N PHE A 61 -15.72 22.24 1.02
CA PHE A 61 -16.53 21.43 0.09
C PHE A 61 -18.01 21.40 0.49
N GLU A 62 -18.35 21.29 1.78
CA GLU A 62 -19.76 21.34 2.21
C GLU A 62 -20.42 22.71 1.91
N ASN A 63 -19.65 23.80 1.94
CA ASN A 63 -20.08 25.19 1.71
C ASN A 63 -19.81 25.71 0.28
N ALA A 64 -19.38 24.84 -0.65
CA ALA A 64 -18.93 25.21 -1.99
C ALA A 64 -19.96 26.01 -2.84
N LYS A 65 -21.24 25.96 -2.48
CA LYS A 65 -22.29 26.74 -3.15
C LYS A 65 -22.23 28.23 -2.81
N ASP A 66 -21.72 28.57 -1.64
CA ASP A 66 -21.73 29.92 -1.11
C ASP A 66 -20.42 30.66 -1.44
N ASP A 67 -19.31 29.92 -1.58
CA ASP A 67 -18.00 30.48 -1.92
C ASP A 67 -17.12 29.49 -2.71
N LEU A 68 -17.44 29.33 -4.00
CA LEU A 68 -16.71 28.41 -4.88
C LEU A 68 -15.25 28.86 -5.09
N ASP A 69 -14.99 30.17 -5.23
CA ASP A 69 -13.65 30.67 -5.52
C ASP A 69 -12.67 30.42 -4.37
N SER A 70 -13.10 30.62 -3.13
CA SER A 70 -12.31 30.29 -1.94
C SER A 70 -11.98 28.79 -1.86
N LEU A 71 -12.95 27.92 -2.17
CA LEU A 71 -12.69 26.49 -2.25
C LEU A 71 -11.65 26.14 -3.32
N LEU A 72 -11.77 26.73 -4.52
CA LEU A 72 -10.81 26.47 -5.60
C LEU A 72 -9.39 26.91 -5.21
N GLU A 73 -9.25 28.07 -4.57
CA GLU A 73 -7.96 28.59 -4.11
C GLU A 73 -7.34 27.69 -3.03
N LYS A 74 -8.14 27.24 -2.03
CA LYS A 74 -7.65 26.31 -1.01
C LYS A 74 -7.21 24.97 -1.62
N ILE A 75 -7.95 24.45 -2.61
CA ILE A 75 -7.53 23.23 -3.33
C ILE A 75 -6.17 23.47 -4.00
N GLU A 76 -6.01 24.56 -4.76
CA GLU A 76 -4.75 24.91 -5.41
C GLU A 76 -3.58 25.03 -4.41
N ASP A 77 -3.83 25.63 -3.24
CA ASP A 77 -2.83 25.72 -2.17
C ASP A 77 -2.45 24.36 -1.59
N SER A 78 -3.43 23.50 -1.30
CA SER A 78 -3.17 22.14 -0.82
C SER A 78 -2.44 21.29 -1.87
N VAL A 79 -2.72 21.48 -3.16
CA VAL A 79 -1.95 20.87 -4.24
C VAL A 79 -0.52 21.40 -4.27
N GLY A 80 -0.33 22.71 -4.14
CA GLY A 80 0.99 23.31 -4.06
C GLY A 80 1.81 22.79 -2.88
N ASP A 81 1.19 22.67 -1.72
CA ASP A 81 1.84 22.12 -0.52
C ASP A 81 2.15 20.64 -0.64
N PHE A 82 1.31 19.86 -1.33
CA PHE A 82 1.63 18.49 -1.71
C PHE A 82 2.84 18.43 -2.66
N GLN A 83 2.83 19.21 -3.74
CA GLN A 83 3.90 19.24 -4.73
C GLN A 83 5.25 19.65 -4.12
N LYS A 84 5.28 20.62 -3.20
CA LYS A 84 6.51 21.04 -2.48
C LYS A 84 7.19 19.89 -1.73
N LYS A 85 6.45 18.84 -1.38
CA LYS A 85 6.97 17.70 -0.63
C LYS A 85 7.60 16.62 -1.55
N ILE A 86 7.52 16.79 -2.88
CA ILE A 86 8.02 15.83 -3.88
C ILE A 86 8.98 16.55 -4.83
N SER A 87 10.26 16.19 -4.79
CA SER A 87 11.33 16.87 -5.55
C SER A 87 11.15 16.82 -7.06
N GLU A 88 10.46 15.80 -7.55
CA GLU A 88 10.23 15.50 -8.96
C GLU A 88 9.01 16.25 -9.54
N LEU A 89 8.20 16.87 -8.68
CA LEU A 89 7.04 17.65 -9.08
C LEU A 89 7.38 19.13 -9.20
N LYS A 90 6.85 19.76 -10.24
CA LYS A 90 6.79 21.21 -10.33
C LYS A 90 5.71 21.70 -9.36
N VAL A 91 6.03 22.73 -8.58
CA VAL A 91 5.05 23.43 -7.74
C VAL A 91 4.29 24.43 -8.60
N ASP A 92 3.29 23.94 -9.31
CA ASP A 92 2.42 24.74 -10.19
C ASP A 92 0.98 24.84 -9.68
N LYS A 93 0.67 24.22 -8.54
CA LYS A 93 -0.66 24.16 -7.92
C LYS A 93 -1.72 23.44 -8.77
N ILE A 94 -1.29 22.70 -9.79
CA ILE A 94 -2.18 22.00 -10.71
C ILE A 94 -2.16 20.51 -10.42
N LEU A 95 -3.35 19.92 -10.30
CA LEU A 95 -3.50 18.48 -10.15
C LEU A 95 -3.35 17.77 -11.51
N GLY A 96 -2.20 17.93 -12.16
CA GLY A 96 -1.90 17.31 -13.45
C GLY A 96 -1.69 15.81 -13.32
N THR A 97 -1.62 15.08 -14.44
CA THR A 97 -1.47 13.62 -14.47
C THR A 97 -0.29 13.12 -13.64
N LYS A 98 0.85 13.82 -13.65
CA LYS A 98 2.02 13.48 -12.82
C LYS A 98 1.75 13.70 -11.33
N THR A 99 1.19 14.85 -10.95
CA THR A 99 0.80 15.13 -9.56
C THR A 99 -0.26 14.17 -9.05
N ILE A 100 -1.22 13.77 -9.89
CA ILE A 100 -2.22 12.73 -9.59
C ILE A 100 -1.55 11.38 -9.38
N SER A 101 -0.63 10.99 -10.28
CA SER A 101 0.12 9.74 -10.14
C SER A 101 0.86 9.70 -8.80
N GLU A 102 1.47 10.82 -8.39
CA GLU A 102 2.13 10.93 -7.10
C GLU A 102 1.14 11.03 -5.93
N LEU A 103 -0.01 11.68 -6.10
CA LEU A 103 -1.01 11.79 -5.04
C LEU A 103 -1.62 10.43 -4.73
N LEU A 104 -1.89 9.65 -5.77
CA LEU A 104 -2.35 8.28 -5.67
C LEU A 104 -1.24 7.33 -5.18
N SER A 105 0.03 7.74 -5.29
CA SER A 105 1.17 7.02 -4.71
C SER A 105 1.40 7.28 -3.22
N TRP A 106 0.81 8.35 -2.68
CA TRP A 106 1.02 8.79 -1.30
C TRP A 106 0.14 8.07 -0.26
N ILE A 107 -0.43 6.92 -0.62
CA ILE A 107 -1.26 6.11 0.26
C ILE A 107 -0.33 5.16 1.03
N GLY A 108 -0.32 5.25 2.36
CA GLY A 108 0.66 4.60 3.23
C GLY A 108 0.16 3.36 3.95
N CYS A 109 0.98 2.88 4.88
CA CYS A 109 0.64 1.86 5.86
C CYS A 109 0.51 2.50 7.25
N ALA A 110 -0.53 2.12 8.01
CA ALA A 110 -0.73 2.65 9.37
C ALA A 110 0.16 1.98 10.44
N GLY A 111 0.84 0.88 10.10
CA GLY A 111 1.76 0.11 10.95
C GLY A 111 1.18 -0.30 12.31
N ARG A 112 0.85 -1.59 12.53
CA ARG A 112 0.44 -2.04 13.86
C ARG A 112 1.64 -2.47 14.71
N GLN A 113 1.59 -2.08 15.98
CA GLN A 113 2.55 -2.56 16.98
C GLN A 113 2.40 -4.09 17.16
N PRO A 114 3.49 -4.81 17.51
CA PRO A 114 3.43 -6.24 17.73
C PRO A 114 2.41 -6.59 18.83
N LYS A 115 1.52 -7.54 18.55
CA LYS A 115 0.46 -8.00 19.48
C LYS A 115 1.02 -8.56 20.79
N ASN A 116 2.26 -9.04 20.78
CA ASN A 116 3.02 -9.40 21.97
C ASN A 116 4.45 -8.86 21.83
N LYS A 117 4.90 -8.06 22.81
CA LYS A 117 6.27 -7.52 22.88
C LYS A 117 7.33 -8.55 23.29
N ASN A 118 6.93 -9.79 23.53
CA ASN A 118 7.87 -10.83 23.89
C ASN A 118 8.65 -11.22 22.62
N PRO A 119 9.99 -11.11 22.64
CA PRO A 119 10.82 -11.64 21.56
C PRO A 119 10.44 -13.10 21.32
N LEU A 120 10.63 -13.59 20.09
CA LEU A 120 10.63 -15.03 19.85
C LEU A 120 11.51 -15.68 20.92
N ASP A 121 10.93 -16.57 21.72
CA ASP A 121 11.68 -17.36 22.69
C ASP A 121 12.84 -18.04 21.94
N PRO A 122 14.10 -17.97 22.40
CA PRO A 122 15.22 -18.67 21.78
C PRO A 122 15.00 -20.18 21.57
N GLY A 123 14.03 -20.79 22.30
CA GLY A 123 13.59 -22.17 22.12
C GLY A 123 12.35 -22.36 21.23
N PHE A 124 11.75 -21.29 20.71
CA PHE A 124 10.58 -21.36 19.84
C PHE A 124 10.94 -22.02 18.51
N LYS A 125 10.28 -23.15 18.24
CA LYS A 125 10.37 -23.84 16.95
C LYS A 125 9.02 -23.72 16.28
N MET A 126 9.01 -23.11 15.09
CA MET A 126 7.84 -23.20 14.22
C MET A 126 7.63 -24.64 13.80
N THR A 127 6.43 -24.96 13.37
CA THR A 127 6.09 -26.28 12.86
C THR A 127 6.05 -26.26 11.34
N ASP A 128 6.59 -27.30 10.72
CA ASP A 128 6.45 -27.53 9.28
C ASP A 128 5.00 -27.90 8.91
N ASP A 129 4.76 -28.17 7.63
CA ASP A 129 3.46 -28.62 7.12
C ASP A 129 2.92 -29.91 7.73
N SER A 130 3.77 -30.72 8.36
CA SER A 130 3.42 -31.96 9.04
C SER A 130 3.26 -31.76 10.55
N GLY A 131 3.43 -30.54 11.06
CA GLY A 131 3.38 -30.24 12.49
C GLY A 131 4.70 -30.50 13.23
N ASN A 132 5.79 -30.81 12.52
CA ASN A 132 7.08 -31.10 13.16
C ASN A 132 7.85 -29.81 13.48
N PRO A 133 8.48 -29.69 14.65
CA PRO A 133 9.34 -28.56 14.97
C PRO A 133 10.48 -28.41 13.95
N THR A 134 10.64 -27.22 13.40
CA THR A 134 11.66 -26.86 12.42
C THR A 134 12.39 -25.57 12.84
N ASN A 135 13.60 -25.41 12.32
CA ASN A 135 14.38 -24.17 12.45
C ASN A 135 14.05 -23.17 11.32
N GLU A 136 13.28 -23.58 10.31
CA GLU A 136 12.77 -22.69 9.28
C GLU A 136 11.53 -21.94 9.79
N ILE A 137 11.35 -20.68 9.39
CA ILE A 137 10.13 -19.93 9.69
C ILE A 137 9.03 -20.27 8.69
N TRP A 138 7.85 -20.66 9.20
CA TRP A 138 6.70 -21.07 8.40
C TRP A 138 5.51 -20.13 8.61
N PHE A 139 5.02 -19.54 7.53
CA PHE A 139 3.81 -18.72 7.50
C PHE A 139 2.66 -19.50 6.86
N HIS A 140 1.85 -20.16 7.69
CA HIS A 140 0.59 -20.76 7.28
C HIS A 140 -0.46 -19.65 7.24
N TYR A 141 -0.85 -19.22 6.04
CA TYR A 141 -1.76 -18.10 5.89
C TYR A 141 -3.16 -18.54 5.44
N PHE A 142 -4.17 -17.93 6.04
CA PHE A 142 -5.57 -18.07 5.63
C PHE A 142 -6.07 -16.74 5.06
N ILE A 143 -6.84 -16.81 3.98
CA ILE A 143 -7.51 -15.63 3.41
C ILE A 143 -8.96 -15.73 3.82
N GLU A 144 -9.35 -14.94 4.83
CA GLU A 144 -10.72 -14.83 5.32
C GLU A 144 -11.58 -14.03 4.35
N ASP A 145 -11.04 -12.92 3.86
CA ASP A 145 -11.66 -12.09 2.82
C ASP A 145 -10.58 -11.33 2.02
N ALA A 146 -10.93 -10.90 0.82
CA ALA A 146 -10.06 -10.10 -0.06
C ALA A 146 -10.85 -8.96 -0.70
N PRO A 147 -10.20 -7.80 -0.98
CA PRO A 147 -10.91 -6.69 -1.61
C PRO A 147 -11.38 -7.06 -3.02
N PRO A 148 -12.32 -6.31 -3.61
CA PRO A 148 -12.97 -6.67 -4.88
C PRO A 148 -12.04 -6.46 -6.09
N ILE A 149 -11.00 -7.27 -6.18
CA ILE A 149 -10.05 -7.35 -7.29
C ILE A 149 -9.96 -8.78 -7.80
N SER A 150 -9.89 -8.94 -9.12
CA SER A 150 -9.64 -10.23 -9.75
C SER A 150 -8.29 -10.79 -9.31
N ASN A 151 -8.22 -12.10 -9.06
CA ASN A 151 -6.99 -12.82 -8.74
C ASN A 151 -6.29 -12.39 -7.43
N ALA A 152 -7.04 -11.83 -6.47
CA ALA A 152 -6.48 -11.38 -5.19
C ALA A 152 -5.67 -12.48 -4.46
N HIS A 153 -6.14 -13.72 -4.53
CA HIS A 153 -5.48 -14.85 -3.88
C HIS A 153 -4.12 -15.17 -4.50
N GLU A 154 -4.05 -15.17 -5.83
CA GLU A 154 -2.86 -15.39 -6.62
C GLU A 154 -1.84 -14.26 -6.41
N LEU A 155 -2.32 -13.01 -6.28
CA LEU A 155 -1.47 -11.86 -5.98
C LEU A 155 -0.88 -11.91 -4.56
N ILE A 156 -1.66 -12.39 -3.57
CA ILE A 156 -1.13 -12.63 -2.21
C ILE A 156 -0.05 -13.73 -2.24
N GLU A 157 -0.27 -14.81 -2.99
CA GLU A 157 0.73 -15.87 -3.14
C GLU A 157 2.00 -15.37 -3.86
N LEU A 158 1.85 -14.53 -4.87
CA LEU A 158 2.96 -13.89 -5.59
C LEU A 158 3.76 -12.95 -4.67
N ALA A 159 3.10 -12.17 -3.83
CA ALA A 159 3.75 -11.30 -2.85
C ALA A 159 4.63 -12.10 -1.86
N TRP A 160 4.13 -13.24 -1.37
CA TRP A 160 4.95 -14.19 -0.61
C TRP A 160 6.13 -14.73 -1.42
N GLY A 161 5.91 -15.01 -2.70
CA GLY A 161 6.95 -15.43 -3.65
C GLY A 161 8.13 -14.46 -3.71
N GLY A 162 7.86 -13.16 -3.80
CA GLY A 162 8.89 -12.12 -3.80
C GLY A 162 9.79 -12.17 -2.56
N TRP A 163 9.20 -12.31 -1.37
CA TRP A 163 9.98 -12.44 -0.13
C TRP A 163 10.76 -13.76 -0.03
N LYS A 164 10.19 -14.89 -0.49
CA LYS A 164 10.87 -16.20 -0.54
C LYS A 164 12.13 -16.20 -1.40
N LYS A 165 12.25 -15.28 -2.37
CA LYS A 165 13.46 -15.12 -3.20
C LYS A 165 14.62 -14.46 -2.46
N VAL A 166 14.33 -13.72 -1.38
CA VAL A 166 15.35 -12.91 -0.70
C VAL A 166 15.65 -13.36 0.73
N ALA A 167 14.82 -14.21 1.32
CA ALA A 167 14.87 -14.60 2.72
C ALA A 167 14.53 -16.09 2.92
N LEU A 168 15.10 -16.77 3.93
CA LEU A 168 14.75 -18.16 4.29
C LEU A 168 13.40 -18.20 5.00
N ILE A 169 12.34 -17.98 4.25
CA ILE A 169 10.97 -18.10 4.73
C ILE A 169 10.23 -19.18 3.96
N ARG A 170 9.27 -19.81 4.63
CA ARG A 170 8.29 -20.69 4.01
C ARG A 170 6.92 -20.07 4.19
N SER A 171 6.08 -20.21 3.18
CA SER A 171 4.69 -19.79 3.27
C SER A 171 3.79 -20.76 2.53
N ARG A 172 2.60 -20.97 3.08
CA ARG A 172 1.59 -21.85 2.50
C ARG A 172 0.20 -21.35 2.81
N ARG A 173 -0.65 -21.34 1.80
CA ARG A 173 -2.07 -21.11 2.00
C ARG A 173 -2.72 -22.34 2.66
N VAL A 174 -3.43 -22.13 3.76
CA VAL A 174 -4.28 -23.14 4.39
C VAL A 174 -5.75 -22.91 4.05
N LEU A 175 -6.56 -23.98 4.16
CA LEU A 175 -7.99 -23.93 3.82
C LEU A 175 -8.88 -23.60 5.03
N LYS A 176 -8.33 -23.67 6.24
CA LYS A 176 -9.06 -23.44 7.49
C LYS A 176 -8.29 -22.46 8.37
N LYS A 177 -8.99 -21.51 8.96
CA LYS A 177 -8.41 -20.44 9.79
C LYS A 177 -7.65 -20.98 10.99
N GLU A 178 -8.09 -22.08 11.57
CA GLU A 178 -7.47 -22.70 12.75
C GLU A 178 -6.08 -23.30 12.48
N GLN A 179 -5.73 -23.46 11.20
CA GLN A 179 -4.42 -23.93 10.77
C GLN A 179 -3.46 -22.77 10.47
N ALA A 180 -3.94 -21.53 10.56
CA ALA A 180 -3.18 -20.36 10.15
C ALA A 180 -2.51 -19.67 11.34
N ASN A 181 -1.30 -19.16 11.10
CA ASN A 181 -0.64 -18.19 11.98
C ASN A 181 -0.65 -16.78 11.39
N VAL A 182 -1.10 -16.62 10.14
CA VAL A 182 -1.35 -15.32 9.48
C VAL A 182 -2.75 -15.32 8.86
N VAL A 183 -3.53 -14.28 9.08
CA VAL A 183 -4.88 -14.13 8.51
C VAL A 183 -4.94 -12.85 7.68
N PHE A 184 -5.23 -13.00 6.39
CA PHE A 184 -5.59 -11.90 5.49
C PHE A 184 -7.09 -11.67 5.57
N LYS A 185 -7.48 -10.40 5.71
CA LYS A 185 -8.89 -9.99 5.71
C LYS A 185 -9.02 -8.56 5.17
N THR A 186 -10.25 -8.14 4.95
CA THR A 186 -10.56 -6.75 4.56
C THR A 186 -11.13 -5.96 5.73
N ARG A 187 -10.93 -4.64 5.70
CA ARG A 187 -11.59 -3.70 6.61
C ARG A 187 -11.80 -2.37 5.88
N ASN A 188 -12.85 -1.63 6.23
CA ASN A 188 -12.95 -0.23 5.82
C ASN A 188 -11.92 0.58 6.65
N LEU A 189 -10.77 0.87 6.05
CA LEU A 189 -9.70 1.62 6.70
C LEU A 189 -9.93 3.11 6.47
N THR A 190 -9.90 3.90 7.55
CA THR A 190 -10.08 5.35 7.47
C THR A 190 -8.77 6.05 7.12
N GLY A 191 -8.84 7.11 6.32
CA GLY A 191 -7.66 7.92 5.96
C GLY A 191 -6.88 7.34 4.77
N PRO A 192 -5.65 7.82 4.50
CA PRO A 192 -4.85 7.43 3.33
C PRO A 192 -4.07 6.14 3.57
N VAL A 193 -4.76 5.06 3.96
CA VAL A 193 -4.16 3.77 4.32
C VAL A 193 -4.59 2.70 3.33
N LEU A 194 -3.62 2.01 2.70
CA LEU A 194 -3.89 0.87 1.80
C LEU A 194 -4.07 -0.43 2.56
N GLY A 195 -3.25 -0.60 3.59
CA GLY A 195 -3.22 -1.79 4.42
C GLY A 195 -2.63 -1.50 5.78
N GLN A 196 -2.77 -2.49 6.65
CA GLN A 196 -2.06 -2.53 7.92
C GLN A 196 -1.87 -3.98 8.35
N ALA A 197 -0.67 -4.30 8.81
CA ALA A 197 -0.32 -5.59 9.35
C ALA A 197 0.22 -5.50 10.77
N ASP A 198 0.00 -6.57 11.54
CA ASP A 198 0.71 -6.77 12.81
C ASP A 198 2.21 -6.99 12.53
N LEU A 199 3.07 -6.44 13.39
CA LEU A 199 4.50 -6.71 13.32
C LEU A 199 4.80 -8.11 13.89
N GLY A 200 5.38 -8.97 13.06
CA GLY A 200 5.75 -10.34 13.42
C GLY A 200 7.25 -10.56 13.53
N PRO A 201 7.68 -11.83 13.57
CA PRO A 201 6.91 -12.95 14.08
C PRO A 201 6.76 -12.82 15.60
N VAL A 202 5.55 -13.02 16.11
CA VAL A 202 5.31 -13.16 17.55
C VAL A 202 5.39 -14.65 17.90
N GLY A 203 5.98 -14.98 19.05
CA GLY A 203 5.94 -16.35 19.57
C GLY A 203 4.50 -16.71 19.88
N THR A 204 3.85 -17.47 19.01
CA THR A 204 2.42 -17.74 19.15
C THR A 204 2.22 -18.78 20.25
N SER A 205 1.60 -18.36 21.35
CA SER A 205 0.70 -19.28 22.04
C SER A 205 -0.42 -19.63 21.05
N THR A 206 -0.93 -20.85 21.11
CA THR A 206 -1.74 -21.52 20.08
C THR A 206 -3.10 -20.87 19.74
N THR A 207 -3.35 -19.63 20.14
CA THR A 207 -4.61 -18.89 19.92
C THR A 207 -4.45 -17.56 19.19
N ASP A 208 -3.24 -17.03 19.05
CA ASP A 208 -3.02 -15.70 18.45
C ASP A 208 -2.43 -15.85 17.03
N TYR A 209 -3.15 -15.34 16.02
CA TYR A 209 -2.65 -15.19 14.65
C TYR A 209 -2.28 -13.73 14.38
N LEU A 210 -1.28 -13.52 13.52
CA LEU A 210 -0.99 -12.22 12.93
C LEU A 210 -2.05 -11.87 11.89
N GLU A 211 -2.38 -10.60 11.78
CA GLU A 211 -3.39 -10.12 10.84
C GLU A 211 -2.78 -9.18 9.81
N VAL A 212 -3.19 -9.37 8.56
CA VAL A 212 -3.03 -8.42 7.47
C VAL A 212 -4.42 -7.92 7.10
N GLU A 213 -4.62 -6.61 7.16
CA GLU A 213 -5.87 -5.95 6.79
C GLU A 213 -5.66 -5.09 5.56
N MET A 214 -6.42 -5.34 4.50
CA MET A 214 -6.44 -4.51 3.29
C MET A 214 -7.70 -3.66 3.26
N ASP A 215 -7.60 -2.42 2.77
CA ASP A 215 -8.77 -1.52 2.67
C ASP A 215 -9.82 -2.08 1.69
N SER A 216 -11.04 -2.29 2.18
CA SER A 216 -12.17 -2.80 1.39
C SER A 216 -12.79 -1.76 0.48
N THR A 217 -12.51 -0.48 0.68
CA THR A 217 -13.17 0.62 -0.02
C THR A 217 -12.41 1.13 -1.25
N ARG A 218 -11.18 0.64 -1.46
CA ARG A 218 -10.32 1.10 -2.55
C ARG A 218 -10.67 0.45 -3.88
N ASN A 219 -10.44 1.22 -4.94
CA ASN A 219 -10.36 0.69 -6.29
C ASN A 219 -8.96 0.14 -6.51
N TRP A 220 -8.81 -1.17 -6.37
CA TRP A 220 -7.53 -1.84 -6.50
C TRP A 220 -7.18 -2.13 -7.96
N THR A 221 -5.96 -1.78 -8.35
CA THR A 221 -5.31 -2.32 -9.55
C THR A 221 -4.38 -3.47 -9.14
N THR A 222 -4.04 -4.34 -10.09
CA THR A 222 -3.11 -5.46 -9.87
C THR A 222 -1.82 -5.00 -9.21
N ASP A 223 -1.19 -3.96 -9.75
CA ASP A 223 0.10 -3.44 -9.29
C ASP A 223 0.01 -2.81 -7.89
N LEU A 224 -1.05 -2.02 -7.65
CA LEU A 224 -1.25 -1.37 -6.36
C LEU A 224 -1.52 -2.39 -5.26
N PHE A 225 -2.36 -3.40 -5.54
CA PHE A 225 -2.67 -4.44 -4.57
C PHE A 225 -1.45 -5.31 -4.28
N LEU A 226 -0.73 -5.73 -5.32
CA LEU A 226 0.47 -6.55 -5.17
C LEU A 226 1.55 -5.83 -4.35
N GLY A 227 1.83 -4.56 -4.66
CA GLY A 227 2.80 -3.76 -3.90
C GLY A 227 2.38 -3.55 -2.44
N ALA A 228 1.11 -3.22 -2.20
CA ALA A 228 0.61 -3.05 -0.83
C ALA A 228 0.64 -4.34 -0.02
N VAL A 229 0.20 -5.46 -0.59
CA VAL A 229 0.27 -6.76 0.10
C VAL A 229 1.72 -7.18 0.36
N ALA A 230 2.62 -6.97 -0.60
CA ALA A 230 4.05 -7.25 -0.40
C ALA A 230 4.64 -6.40 0.75
N HIS A 231 4.25 -5.13 0.85
CA HIS A 231 4.61 -4.25 1.97
C HIS A 231 4.10 -4.81 3.31
N GLU A 232 2.81 -5.13 3.39
CA GLU A 232 2.21 -5.66 4.64
C GLU A 232 2.83 -7.00 5.06
N ILE A 233 3.20 -7.86 4.10
CA ILE A 233 3.93 -9.09 4.39
C ILE A 233 5.30 -8.79 5.03
N GLY A 234 5.99 -7.72 4.61
CA GLY A 234 7.24 -7.32 5.25
C GLY A 234 7.09 -7.03 6.75
N HIS A 235 5.97 -6.44 7.18
CA HIS A 235 5.66 -6.31 8.61
C HIS A 235 5.41 -7.65 9.29
N ILE A 236 4.73 -8.59 8.63
CA ILE A 236 4.56 -9.96 9.14
C ILE A 236 5.91 -10.66 9.31
N LEU A 237 6.88 -10.38 8.43
CA LEU A 237 8.25 -10.85 8.57
C LEU A 237 9.00 -10.19 9.71
N GLY A 238 8.54 -9.05 10.24
CA GLY A 238 9.19 -8.29 11.32
C GLY A 238 9.99 -7.08 10.87
N LEU A 239 9.81 -6.63 9.62
CA LEU A 239 10.38 -5.39 9.14
C LEU A 239 9.52 -4.22 9.58
N GLU A 240 10.12 -3.24 10.24
CA GLU A 240 9.52 -1.91 10.39
C GLU A 240 9.65 -1.11 9.09
N HIS A 241 9.02 0.07 9.03
CA HIS A 241 9.18 0.95 7.88
C HIS A 241 10.66 1.25 7.61
N SER A 242 11.06 1.22 6.33
CA SER A 242 12.40 1.64 5.92
C SER A 242 12.52 3.17 6.09
N PRO A 243 13.63 3.67 6.65
CA PRO A 243 13.91 5.10 6.64
C PRO A 243 14.24 5.61 5.23
N SER A 244 14.63 4.72 4.32
CA SER A 244 14.89 5.03 2.92
C SER A 244 13.56 5.18 2.18
N LYS A 245 13.36 6.32 1.52
CA LYS A 245 12.16 6.60 0.71
C LYS A 245 12.23 5.83 -0.61
N GLY A 246 11.09 5.35 -1.09
CA GLY A 246 10.98 4.66 -2.38
C GLY A 246 11.40 3.20 -2.35
N ASN A 247 11.58 2.61 -1.16
CA ASN A 247 11.70 1.15 -1.00
C ASN A 247 10.33 0.52 -0.78
N LEU A 248 10.22 -0.81 -0.90
CA LEU A 248 8.95 -1.49 -0.65
C LEU A 248 8.47 -1.18 0.77
N MET A 249 9.35 -1.26 1.78
CA MET A 249 8.99 -1.03 3.17
C MET A 249 8.93 0.44 3.58
N SER A 250 9.04 1.42 2.68
CA SER A 250 8.80 2.82 3.06
C SER A 250 7.38 2.99 3.60
N GLU A 251 7.18 3.86 4.61
CA GLU A 251 5.85 4.18 5.18
C GLU A 251 4.81 4.55 4.10
N ARG A 252 5.30 5.07 2.97
CA ARG A 252 4.51 5.37 1.77
C ARG A 252 4.83 4.37 0.68
N ILE A 253 3.81 3.69 0.18
CA ILE A 253 3.95 2.64 -0.83
C ILE A 253 4.07 3.31 -2.21
N SER A 254 5.26 3.27 -2.80
CA SER A 254 5.50 3.91 -4.10
C SER A 254 4.96 3.05 -5.25
N PRO A 255 4.42 3.63 -6.33
CA PRO A 255 3.78 2.88 -7.41
C PRO A 255 4.84 2.15 -8.21
N GLY A 256 4.46 1.03 -8.81
CA GLY A 256 5.37 0.23 -9.63
C GLY A 256 6.32 -0.66 -8.82
N ILE A 257 6.43 -0.50 -7.51
CA ILE A 257 7.13 -1.45 -6.64
C ILE A 257 6.18 -2.59 -6.32
N LYS A 258 6.49 -3.79 -6.83
CA LYS A 258 5.64 -4.99 -6.72
C LYS A 258 6.24 -6.06 -5.79
N GLY A 259 7.44 -5.83 -5.26
CA GLY A 259 8.17 -6.79 -4.44
C GLY A 259 9.40 -6.16 -3.77
N PRO A 260 10.15 -6.95 -2.97
CA PRO A 260 11.27 -6.44 -2.18
C PRO A 260 12.39 -5.89 -3.07
N LEU A 261 12.95 -4.74 -2.67
CA LEU A 261 14.15 -4.14 -3.28
C LEU A 261 15.43 -4.50 -2.47
N PRO A 262 16.66 -4.11 -2.87
CA PRO A 262 17.88 -4.58 -2.22
C PRO A 262 17.97 -4.26 -0.73
N ASP A 263 17.50 -3.07 -0.35
CA ASP A 263 17.47 -2.63 1.05
C ASP A 263 16.50 -3.48 1.86
N ASP A 264 15.31 -3.75 1.32
CA ASP A 264 14.31 -4.62 1.94
C ASP A 264 14.84 -6.05 2.08
N ALA A 265 15.48 -6.58 1.03
CA ALA A 265 16.11 -7.89 1.00
C ALA A 265 17.22 -8.02 2.05
N LEU A 266 18.11 -7.02 2.13
CA LEU A 266 19.20 -7.00 3.11
C LEU A 266 18.64 -6.99 4.55
N ARG A 267 17.63 -6.14 4.80
CA ARG A 267 16.98 -6.07 6.11
C ARG A 267 16.28 -7.38 6.46
N ALA A 268 15.59 -8.01 5.50
CA ALA A 268 14.94 -9.30 5.68
C ALA A 268 15.94 -10.43 6.00
N ARG A 269 17.10 -10.46 5.34
CA ARG A 269 18.16 -11.45 5.61
C ARG A 269 18.79 -11.27 6.98
N ASN A 270 18.85 -10.03 7.45
CA ASN A 270 19.43 -9.69 8.76
C ASN A 270 18.46 -9.96 9.93
N LEU A 271 17.22 -10.37 9.67
CA LEU A 271 16.33 -10.82 10.73
C LEU A 271 16.90 -12.10 11.38
N PRO A 272 16.81 -12.25 12.72
CA PRO A 272 17.50 -13.32 13.46
C PRO A 272 17.17 -14.76 13.02
N TYR A 273 16.03 -14.95 12.35
CA TYR A 273 15.45 -16.25 11.96
C TYR A 273 15.40 -16.46 10.45
N SER A 274 15.83 -15.47 9.64
CA SER A 274 15.55 -15.43 8.21
C SER A 274 16.77 -15.71 7.36
N GLY A 275 17.96 -15.12 7.62
CA GLY A 275 19.15 -15.44 6.82
C GLY A 275 18.97 -15.35 5.27
N PRO A 276 19.92 -15.86 4.48
CA PRO A 276 19.78 -15.94 3.02
C PRO A 276 18.78 -17.04 2.61
N PRO A 277 18.16 -16.97 1.41
CA PRO A 277 17.27 -18.01 0.91
C PRO A 277 17.99 -19.38 0.85
N PRO A 278 17.25 -20.50 0.90
CA PRO A 278 17.87 -21.83 0.87
C PRO A 278 18.67 -22.03 -0.43
N GLN A 279 19.81 -22.73 -0.39
CA GLN A 279 20.77 -22.88 -1.51
C GLN A 279 20.17 -23.41 -2.83
N ASP A 280 19.00 -24.05 -2.77
CA ASP A 280 18.27 -24.57 -3.93
C ASP A 280 17.42 -23.47 -4.62
N ALA A 281 17.29 -22.32 -3.97
CA ALA A 281 16.63 -21.10 -4.45
C ALA A 281 17.72 -20.04 -4.70
N VAL A 282 18.33 -20.12 -5.89
CA VAL A 282 19.16 -19.10 -6.57
C VAL A 282 19.92 -18.12 -5.66
N ASP A 283 21.25 -18.29 -5.59
CA ASP A 283 22.21 -17.36 -5.00
C ASP A 283 21.78 -15.90 -5.19
N THR A 284 21.41 -15.22 -4.10
CA THR A 284 21.14 -13.79 -4.02
C THR A 284 20.40 -13.20 -5.23
N ALA A 285 19.11 -13.51 -5.37
CA ALA A 285 18.29 -12.87 -6.39
C ALA A 285 18.52 -11.35 -6.44
N THR A 286 19.04 -10.88 -7.57
CA THR A 286 19.19 -9.47 -7.93
C THR A 286 17.81 -8.83 -8.12
N ASP A 287 17.74 -7.51 -8.11
CA ASP A 287 16.47 -6.78 -8.36
C ASP A 287 15.82 -7.19 -9.67
N ASP A 288 16.64 -7.41 -10.69
CA ASP A 288 16.18 -7.87 -12.00
C ASP A 288 15.55 -9.27 -11.88
N GLU A 289 16.13 -10.21 -11.12
CA GLU A 289 15.55 -11.56 -10.96
C GLU A 289 14.24 -11.57 -10.17
N ILE A 290 14.08 -10.68 -9.18
CA ILE A 290 12.81 -10.54 -8.45
C ILE A 290 11.75 -9.91 -9.35
N ARG A 291 12.11 -8.84 -10.07
CA ARG A 291 11.23 -8.17 -11.01
C ARG A 291 10.80 -9.13 -12.11
N ASP A 292 11.74 -9.81 -12.75
CA ASP A 292 11.50 -10.74 -13.86
C ASP A 292 10.63 -11.92 -13.38
N PHE A 293 10.87 -12.46 -12.17
CA PHE A 293 9.99 -13.46 -11.57
C PHE A 293 8.56 -12.96 -11.40
N ILE A 294 8.38 -11.76 -10.86
CA ILE A 294 7.05 -11.17 -10.68
C ILE A 294 6.37 -10.94 -12.03
N GLU A 295 7.09 -10.39 -13.00
CA GLU A 295 6.56 -10.15 -14.34
C GLU A 295 6.19 -11.44 -15.08
N ASP A 296 7.05 -12.46 -15.03
CA ASP A 296 6.78 -13.77 -15.63
C ASP A 296 5.54 -14.43 -15.02
N GLU A 297 5.38 -14.34 -13.70
CA GLU A 297 4.21 -14.91 -13.03
C GLU A 297 2.94 -14.13 -13.36
N LEU A 298 3.01 -12.79 -13.43
CA LEU A 298 1.90 -11.96 -13.90
C LEU A 298 1.51 -12.31 -15.35
N ARG A 299 2.47 -12.52 -16.26
CA ARG A 299 2.21 -12.98 -17.63
C ARG A 299 1.58 -14.36 -17.64
N ARG A 300 2.08 -15.30 -16.83
CA ARG A 300 1.55 -16.67 -16.69
C ARG A 300 0.08 -16.67 -16.23
N LEU A 301 -0.27 -15.73 -15.36
CA LEU A 301 -1.64 -15.51 -14.87
C LEU A 301 -2.52 -14.72 -15.86
N GLY A 302 -1.97 -14.25 -16.99
CA GLY A 302 -2.68 -13.44 -17.99
C GLY A 302 -3.06 -12.05 -17.46
N LEU A 303 -2.32 -11.54 -16.47
CA LEU A 303 -2.57 -10.25 -15.82
C LEU A 303 -1.86 -9.09 -16.48
N ILE A 304 -0.80 -9.37 -17.25
CA ILE A 304 -0.06 -8.43 -18.10
C ILE A 304 0.29 -9.13 -19.42
N GLU A 305 0.52 -8.35 -20.48
CA GLU A 305 0.96 -8.84 -21.81
C GLU A 305 2.42 -9.26 -21.81
#